data_AF-A0A150UVU6-F1
#
_entry.id   AF-A0A150UVU6-F1
#
_cell.length_a   1.000
_cell.length_b   1.000
_cell.length_c   1.000
_cell.angle_alpha   90.00
_cell.angle_beta   90.00
_cell.angle_gamma   90.00
#
_symmetry.space_group_name_H-M   'P 1'
#
loop_
_entity.id
_entity.type
_entity.pdbx_description
1 polymer ?
#
loop_
_entity_poly.entity_id
_entity_poly.type
_entity_poly.pdbx_seq_one_letter_code
_entity_poly.pdbx_strand_id
1 'polypeptide(L)'
;MNSRTIRNDEHARDMEKSEGTPDLTHLSGSTPLRTNADLPCIVALQTQNAARSSKAVPPLQRDDSLARQAEAHAQQLAFRKKLQHADVPGQGENLYTCTGNAILEQAVQS
;
A
#
# COMPACT_ATOMS: atom_id res chain seq x y z
N MET A 1 4.04 44.77 -43.63
CA MET A 1 3.13 43.80 -42.97
C MET A 1 3.74 42.41 -43.01
N ASN A 2 3.50 41.66 -41.94
CA ASN A 2 4.20 40.46 -41.47
C ASN A 2 4.31 39.30 -42.47
N SER A 3 5.43 38.56 -42.40
CA SER A 3 5.40 37.17 -41.92
C SER A 3 6.81 36.57 -41.84
N ARG A 4 7.25 36.26 -40.61
CA ARG A 4 8.46 35.50 -40.27
C ARG A 4 8.08 34.02 -40.20
N THR A 5 8.71 33.19 -41.05
CA THR A 5 9.76 32.22 -40.68
C THR A 5 9.22 30.90 -40.15
N ILE A 6 9.26 29.88 -41.02
CA ILE A 6 9.29 28.46 -40.68
C ILE A 6 10.70 28.14 -40.16
N ARG A 7 10.78 27.43 -39.03
CA ARG A 7 11.82 26.40 -38.79
C ARG A 7 11.33 25.39 -37.75
N ASN A 8 11.57 24.14 -38.07
CA ASN A 8 11.27 22.92 -37.31
C ASN A 8 12.06 22.89 -36.00
N ASP A 9 11.54 22.22 -34.96
CA ASP A 9 12.34 21.33 -34.11
C ASP A 9 11.45 20.43 -33.25
N GLU A 10 11.92 19.19 -33.13
CA GLU A 10 11.34 18.05 -32.42
C GLU A 10 11.27 18.30 -30.90
N HIS A 11 10.20 17.85 -30.25
CA HIS A 11 10.31 17.43 -28.86
C HIS A 11 9.51 16.14 -28.64
N ALA A 12 10.29 15.07 -28.50
CA ALA A 12 9.94 13.77 -27.97
C ALA A 12 9.01 13.89 -26.74
N ARG A 13 7.96 13.09 -26.65
CA ARG A 13 7.97 11.84 -25.86
C ARG A 13 8.86 11.97 -24.63
N ASP A 14 8.23 12.16 -23.47
CA ASP A 14 8.33 11.25 -22.32
C ASP A 14 7.80 11.99 -21.08
N MET A 15 6.49 11.80 -20.85
CA MET A 15 5.91 11.95 -19.52
C MET A 15 6.38 10.75 -18.70
N GLU A 16 7.65 10.75 -18.32
CA GLU A 16 8.17 9.81 -17.35
C GLU A 16 7.61 10.22 -15.99
N LYS A 17 6.61 9.46 -15.54
CA LYS A 17 6.14 9.51 -14.16
C LYS A 17 7.36 9.29 -13.28
N SER A 18 7.71 10.30 -12.50
CA SER A 18 8.60 10.19 -11.36
C SER A 18 7.95 9.24 -10.33
N GLU A 19 8.07 7.93 -10.57
CA GLU A 19 7.96 6.88 -9.56
C GLU A 19 9.16 7.08 -8.62
N GLY A 20 9.02 8.01 -7.68
CA GLY A 20 9.96 8.14 -6.58
C GLY A 20 9.92 6.86 -5.78
N THR A 21 10.92 6.01 -5.96
CA THR A 21 11.17 4.88 -5.07
C THR A 21 11.31 5.45 -3.65
N PRO A 22 10.51 5.00 -2.67
CA PRO A 22 10.69 5.48 -1.31
C PRO A 22 12.06 5.00 -0.81
N ASP A 23 12.95 5.96 -0.59
CA ASP A 23 14.23 5.79 0.09
C ASP A 23 13.99 5.20 1.49
N LEU A 24 14.43 3.96 1.68
CA LEU A 24 14.19 3.15 2.88
C LEU A 24 15.14 3.48 4.04
N THR A 25 15.91 4.57 4.00
CA THR A 25 17.04 4.76 4.93
C THR A 25 16.77 5.57 6.21
N HIS A 26 15.55 6.05 6.49
CA HIS A 26 15.31 6.97 7.62
C HIS A 26 14.29 6.55 8.69
N LEU A 27 14.14 5.26 8.99
CA LEU A 27 13.43 4.82 10.20
C LEU A 27 14.40 4.64 11.38
N SER A 28 14.78 5.76 12.00
CA SER A 28 15.40 5.78 13.33
C SER A 28 14.33 5.46 14.38
N GLY A 29 14.27 4.20 14.82
CA GLY A 29 13.30 3.71 15.78
C GLY A 29 13.44 2.20 16.05
N SER A 30 14.57 1.82 16.67
CA SER A 30 14.93 0.53 17.28
C SER A 30 13.88 -0.60 17.34
N THR A 31 13.56 -1.23 16.21
CA THR A 31 13.01 -2.59 16.20
C THR A 31 13.76 -3.38 15.12
N PRO A 32 14.48 -4.47 15.46
CA PRO A 32 15.18 -5.23 14.45
C PRO A 32 14.14 -5.89 13.53
N LEU A 33 14.11 -5.45 12.27
CA LEU A 33 13.35 -6.07 11.19
C LEU A 33 13.80 -7.53 11.08
N ARG A 34 13.07 -8.42 11.76
CA ARG A 34 13.40 -9.84 11.84
C ARG A 34 12.54 -10.56 10.84
N THR A 35 13.15 -10.85 9.68
CA THR A 35 12.70 -11.75 8.59
C THR A 35 11.92 -11.10 7.43
N ASN A 36 12.02 -11.75 6.26
CA ASN A 36 11.33 -11.38 5.02
C ASN A 36 9.78 -11.32 5.15
N ALA A 37 9.22 -11.90 6.22
CA ALA A 37 7.78 -11.91 6.48
C ALA A 37 7.23 -10.56 6.97
N ASP A 38 8.07 -9.67 7.52
CA ASP A 38 7.62 -8.36 7.99
C ASP A 38 7.52 -7.31 6.87
N LEU A 39 8.26 -7.51 5.79
CA LEU A 39 8.34 -6.55 4.68
C LEU A 39 6.97 -6.24 4.03
N PRO A 40 6.10 -7.23 3.75
CA PRO A 40 4.78 -6.95 3.18
C PRO A 40 3.87 -6.11 4.09
N CYS A 41 3.95 -6.28 5.41
CA CYS A 41 3.12 -5.54 6.35
C CYS A 41 3.59 -4.09 6.51
N ILE A 42 4.91 -3.86 6.48
CA ILE A 42 5.48 -2.51 6.47
C ILE A 42 5.01 -1.73 5.25
N VAL A 43 5.08 -2.34 4.06
CA VAL A 43 4.60 -1.74 2.81
C VAL A 43 3.11 -1.41 2.91
N ALA A 44 2.28 -2.34 3.42
CA ALA A 44 0.85 -2.09 3.59
C ALA A 44 0.55 -0.89 4.51
N LEU A 45 1.24 -0.79 5.66
CA LEU A 45 1.08 0.35 6.56
C LEU A 45 1.52 1.67 5.92
N GLN A 46 2.62 1.66 5.18
CA GLN A 46 3.12 2.85 4.46
C GLN A 46 2.12 3.31 3.39
N THR A 47 1.60 2.39 2.58
CA THR A 47 0.59 2.70 1.56
C THR A 47 -0.68 3.29 2.18
N GLN A 48 -1.15 2.70 3.29
CA GLN A 48 -2.29 3.22 4.05
C GLN A 48 -2.01 4.64 4.58
N ASN A 49 -0.83 4.87 5.14
CA ASN A 49 -0.43 6.17 5.68
C ASN A 49 -0.25 7.24 4.59
N ALA A 50 0.22 6.87 3.40
CA ALA A 50 0.27 7.77 2.25
C ALA A 50 -1.14 8.22 1.82
N ALA A 51 -2.09 7.28 1.74
CA ALA A 51 -3.49 7.59 1.44
C ALA A 51 -4.15 8.45 2.53
N ARG A 52 -3.78 8.24 3.80
CA ARG A 52 -4.25 9.05 4.93
C ARG A 52 -3.68 10.46 4.90
N SER A 53 -2.40 10.60 4.57
CA SER A 53 -1.74 11.90 4.42
C SER A 53 -2.38 12.74 3.32
N SER A 54 -2.78 12.13 2.19
CA SER A 54 -3.46 12.86 1.10
C SER A 54 -4.82 13.42 1.50
N LYS A 55 -5.43 12.88 2.56
CA LYS A 55 -6.68 13.35 3.17
C LYS A 55 -6.49 14.11 4.48
N ALA A 56 -5.25 14.47 4.82
CA ALA A 56 -4.90 15.19 6.05
C ALA A 56 -5.41 14.52 7.35
N VAL A 57 -5.48 13.18 7.37
CA VAL A 57 -5.83 12.43 8.59
C VAL A 57 -4.58 11.82 9.25
N PRO A 58 -4.52 11.71 10.59
CA PRO A 58 -3.33 11.25 11.30
C PRO A 58 -2.87 9.86 10.86
N PRO A 59 -1.56 9.54 10.85
CA PRO A 59 -1.07 8.22 10.47
C PRO A 59 -1.50 7.13 11.48
N LEU A 60 -1.56 5.90 11.00
CA LEU A 60 -1.75 4.70 11.82
C LEU A 60 -0.40 4.14 12.27
N GLN A 61 -0.45 3.37 13.35
CA GLN A 61 0.66 2.57 13.86
C GLN A 61 0.31 1.09 13.78
N ARG A 62 1.32 0.24 13.65
CA ARG A 62 1.15 -1.22 13.66
C ARG A 62 0.80 -1.68 15.08
N ASP A 63 -0.16 -2.59 15.16
CA ASP A 63 -0.47 -3.36 16.37
C ASP A 63 -0.26 -4.86 16.05
N ASP A 64 0.69 -5.49 16.72
CA ASP A 64 1.04 -6.90 16.50
C ASP A 64 -0.03 -7.89 16.98
N SER A 65 -0.89 -7.49 17.93
CA SER A 65 -2.05 -8.28 18.30
C SER A 65 -3.09 -8.27 17.18
N LEU A 66 -3.35 -7.09 16.62
CA LEU A 66 -4.27 -6.93 15.50
C LEU A 66 -3.78 -7.65 14.25
N ALA A 67 -2.47 -7.57 13.94
CA ALA A 67 -1.88 -8.29 12.81
C ALA A 67 -2.05 -9.82 12.92
N ARG A 68 -1.83 -10.39 14.12
CA ARG A 68 -2.03 -11.82 14.36
C ARG A 68 -3.50 -12.24 14.25
N GLN A 69 -4.43 -11.41 14.73
CA GLN A 69 -5.86 -11.66 14.61
C GLN A 69 -6.30 -11.63 13.14
N ALA A 70 -5.82 -10.64 12.37
CA ALA A 70 -6.10 -10.53 10.94
C ALA A 70 -5.54 -11.73 10.15
N GLU A 71 -4.32 -12.18 10.47
CA GLU A 71 -3.74 -13.38 9.85
C GLU A 71 -4.58 -14.63 10.14
N ALA A 72 -4.95 -14.86 11.40
CA ALA A 72 -5.78 -16.00 11.78
C ALA A 72 -7.15 -15.97 11.10
N HIS A 73 -7.78 -14.80 10.98
CA HIS A 73 -9.04 -14.64 10.27
C HIS A 73 -8.89 -14.91 8.77
N ALA A 74 -7.85 -14.37 8.13
CA ALA A 74 -7.56 -14.63 6.71
C ALA A 74 -7.40 -16.13 6.41
N GLN A 75 -6.72 -16.87 7.31
CA GLN A 75 -6.60 -18.33 7.21
C GLN A 75 -7.97 -19.03 7.32
N GLN A 76 -8.85 -18.57 8.20
CA GLN A 76 -10.22 -19.11 8.31
C GLN A 76 -11.06 -18.82 7.06
N LEU A 77 -10.96 -17.61 6.48
CA LEU A 77 -11.68 -17.26 5.25
C LEU A 77 -11.19 -18.09 4.07
N ALA A 78 -9.88 -18.31 3.95
CA ALA A 78 -9.28 -19.16 2.93
C ALA A 78 -9.78 -20.60 3.04
N PHE A 79 -9.83 -21.14 4.27
CA PHE A 79 -10.37 -22.49 4.53
C PHE A 79 -11.87 -22.59 4.17
N ARG A 80 -12.67 -21.61 4.58
CA ARG A 80 -14.12 -21.58 4.33
C ARG A 80 -14.49 -21.20 2.89
N LYS A 81 -13.54 -20.66 2.12
CA LYS A 81 -13.75 -20.07 0.78
C LYS A 81 -14.88 -19.04 0.76
N LYS A 82 -14.97 -18.24 1.82
CA LYS A 82 -16.05 -17.27 2.00
C LYS A 82 -15.48 -15.98 2.56
N LEU A 83 -15.73 -14.87 1.86
CA LEU A 83 -15.39 -13.53 2.34
C LEU A 83 -16.48 -13.08 3.32
N GLN A 84 -16.13 -12.96 4.60
CA GLN A 84 -17.06 -12.58 5.65
C GLN A 84 -16.33 -11.88 6.79
N HIS A 85 -17.01 -10.96 7.46
CA HIS A 85 -16.40 -10.21 8.55
C HIS A 85 -16.14 -11.09 9.78
N ALA A 86 -15.17 -10.71 10.61
CA ALA A 86 -14.83 -11.41 11.85
C ALA A 86 -15.83 -11.17 13.02
N ASP A 87 -16.74 -10.20 12.87
CA ASP A 87 -17.71 -9.77 13.90
C ASP A 87 -17.08 -9.42 15.26
N VAL A 88 -15.89 -8.79 15.24
CA VAL A 88 -15.17 -8.35 16.45
C VAL A 88 -15.60 -6.93 16.83
N PRO A 89 -16.20 -6.70 18.02
CA PRO A 89 -16.63 -5.36 18.43
C PRO A 89 -15.47 -4.36 18.54
N GLY A 90 -15.69 -3.14 18.03
CA GLY A 90 -14.73 -2.05 18.15
C GLY A 90 -13.56 -2.09 17.16
N GLN A 91 -13.51 -3.07 16.26
CA GLN A 91 -12.53 -3.15 15.18
C GLN A 91 -13.21 -2.92 13.82
N GLY A 92 -12.66 -2.00 13.02
CA GLY A 92 -13.02 -1.89 11.60
C GLY A 92 -12.22 -2.91 10.79
N GLU A 93 -12.81 -3.45 9.73
CA GLU A 93 -12.18 -4.49 8.90
C GLU A 93 -12.34 -4.18 7.41
N ASN A 94 -11.25 -4.33 6.67
CA ASN A 94 -11.25 -4.36 5.21
C ASN A 94 -10.80 -5.75 4.76
N LEU A 95 -11.55 -6.37 3.84
CA LEU A 95 -11.28 -7.71 3.34
C LEU A 95 -11.01 -7.68 1.84
N TYR A 96 -9.98 -8.41 1.42
CA TYR A 96 -9.63 -8.59 0.02
C TYR A 96 -9.43 -10.08 -0.29
N THR A 97 -9.90 -10.53 -1.45
CA THR A 97 -9.65 -11.88 -1.97
C THR A 97 -9.50 -11.82 -3.48
N CYS A 98 -8.63 -12.66 -4.04
CA CYS A 98 -8.51 -12.82 -5.49
C CYS A 98 -8.34 -14.31 -5.85
N THR A 99 -8.49 -14.66 -7.12
CA THR A 99 -8.37 -16.03 -7.64
C THR A 99 -6.96 -16.38 -8.14
N GLY A 100 -5.94 -15.65 -7.70
CA GLY A 100 -4.54 -15.83 -8.10
C GLY A 100 -3.56 -15.40 -7.01
N ASN A 101 -2.35 -14.97 -7.40
CA ASN A 101 -1.39 -14.44 -6.45
C ASN A 101 -1.81 -13.02 -6.04
N ALA A 102 -2.12 -12.83 -4.75
CA ALA A 102 -2.30 -11.52 -4.15
C ALA A 102 -0.97 -11.03 -3.54
N ILE A 103 -0.67 -9.75 -3.71
CA ILE A 103 0.33 -9.05 -2.89
C ILE A 103 -0.37 -8.05 -1.97
N LEU A 104 0.18 -7.85 -0.75
CA LEU A 104 -0.45 -7.01 0.27
C LEU A 104 -0.72 -5.58 -0.21
N GLU A 105 0.17 -5.02 -1.04
CA GLU A 105 0.01 -3.67 -1.58
C GLU A 105 -1.27 -3.50 -2.41
N GLN A 106 -1.61 -4.50 -3.24
CA GLN A 106 -2.85 -4.49 -4.04
C GLN A 106 -4.09 -4.55 -3.15
N ALA A 107 -4.04 -5.33 -2.06
CA ALA A 107 -5.14 -5.45 -1.10
C ALA A 107 -5.38 -4.14 -0.31
N VAL A 108 -4.37 -3.30 -0.18
CA VAL A 108 -4.49 -2.00 0.52
C VAL A 108 -5.11 -0.92 -0.39
N GLN A 109 -4.98 -1.07 -1.70
CA GLN A 109 -5.45 -0.09 -2.69
C GLN A 109 -6.87 -0.38 -3.23
N SER A 110 -7.44 -1.55 -2.95
CA SER A 110 -8.77 -1.97 -3.42
C SER A 110 -9.91 -1.30 -2.66
#